data_AF-A0A944C8M5-F1
#
_entry.id   AF-A0A944C8M5-F1
#
_cell.length_a   1.000
_cell.length_b   1.000
_cell.length_c   1.000
_cell.angle_alpha   90.00
_cell.angle_beta   90.00
_cell.angle_gamma   90.00
#
_symmetry.space_group_name_H-M   'P 1'
#
loop_
_entity.id
_entity.type
_entity.pdbx_description
1 polymer ?
#
loop_
_entity_poly.entity_id
_entity_poly.type
_entity_poly.pdbx_seq_one_letter_code
_entity_poly.pdbx_strand_id
1 'polypeptide(L)' 'MTHRIFKVTDKAIENNMDWDEAIYNGEIETVEEFDSYEEAVKACEDRYADDQVYGVE' A
#
# COMPACT_ATOMS: atom_id res chain seq x y z
N MET A 1 6.80 -5.83 -15.52
CA MET A 1 5.83 -5.41 -14.49
C MET A 1 6.65 -4.72 -13.44
N THR A 2 6.30 -3.48 -13.10
CA THR A 2 6.84 -2.81 -11.91
C THR A 2 5.96 -3.18 -10.73
N HIS A 3 6.57 -3.30 -9.56
CA HIS A 3 5.89 -3.53 -8.29
C HIS A 3 5.88 -2.24 -7.50
N ARG A 4 4.87 -2.04 -6.65
CA ARG A 4 4.76 -0.82 -5.86
C ARG A 4 4.35 -1.10 -4.43
N ILE A 5 4.85 -0.28 -3.53
CA ILE A 5 4.27 -0.13 -2.20
C ILE A 5 3.15 0.89 -2.32
N PHE A 6 1.97 0.54 -1.82
CA PHE A 6 0.82 1.43 -1.76
C PHE A 6 0.39 1.66 -0.31
N LYS A 7 -0.22 2.82 -0.08
CA LYS A 7 -0.76 3.24 1.21
C LYS A 7 -2.24 3.58 1.07
N VAL A 8 -3.09 3.18 2.02
CA VAL A 8 -4.45 3.74 2.10
C VAL A 8 -4.39 5.23 2.43
N THR A 9 -5.23 6.02 1.78
CA THR A 9 -5.28 7.47 2.01
C THR A 9 -5.76 7.77 3.43
N ASP A 10 -5.39 8.94 3.95
CA ASP A 10 -5.87 9.38 5.28
C ASP A 10 -7.40 9.41 5.33
N LYS A 11 -8.06 9.71 4.20
CA LYS A 11 -9.51 9.66 4.06
C LYS A 11 -10.07 8.23 4.21
N ALA A 12 -9.42 7.22 3.65
CA ALA A 12 -9.82 5.82 3.86
C ALA A 12 -9.70 5.43 5.34
N ILE A 13 -8.59 5.83 5.98
CA ILE A 13 -8.34 5.58 7.41
C ILE A 13 -9.42 6.25 8.27
N GLU A 14 -9.71 7.54 8.04
CA GLU A 14 -10.72 8.30 8.78
C GLU A 14 -12.13 7.70 8.65
N ASN A 15 -12.44 7.11 7.50
CA ASN A 15 -13.72 6.46 7.25
C ASN A 15 -13.76 4.98 7.68
N ASN A 16 -12.68 4.44 8.25
CA ASN A 16 -12.52 3.02 8.58
C ASN A 16 -12.82 2.10 7.38
N MET A 17 -12.38 2.50 6.19
CA MET A 17 -12.48 1.67 4.99
C MET A 17 -11.56 0.46 5.13
N ASP A 18 -12.06 -0.72 4.77
CA ASP A 18 -11.19 -1.88 4.60
C ASP A 18 -10.40 -1.79 3.28
N TRP A 19 -9.45 -2.72 3.10
CA TRP A 19 -8.60 -2.76 1.91
C TRP A 19 -9.40 -2.88 0.61
N ASP A 20 -10.43 -3.72 0.57
CA ASP A 20 -11.23 -3.93 -0.63
C ASP A 20 -12.00 -2.65 -0.99
N GLU A 21 -12.58 -1.98 0.00
CA GLU A 21 -13.29 -0.72 -0.18
C GLU A 21 -12.34 0.41 -0.60
N ALA A 22 -11.16 0.51 0.02
CA ALA A 22 -10.18 1.54 -0.34
C ALA A 22 -9.64 1.34 -1.77
N ILE A 23 -9.31 0.11 -2.16
CA ILE A 23 -8.87 -0.22 -3.52
C ILE A 23 -9.98 0.05 -4.53
N TYR A 24 -11.21 -0.39 -4.25
CA TYR A 24 -12.35 -0.19 -5.15
C TYR A 24 -12.67 1.30 -5.37
N ASN A 25 -12.58 2.11 -4.32
CA ASN A 25 -12.81 3.55 -4.38
C ASN A 25 -11.60 4.37 -4.87
N GLY A 26 -10.45 3.73 -5.12
CA GLY A 26 -9.22 4.43 -5.50
C GLY A 26 -8.63 5.28 -4.37
N GLU A 27 -8.95 4.98 -3.12
CA GLU A 27 -8.43 5.62 -1.91
C GLU A 27 -7.11 4.98 -1.47
N ILE A 28 -6.23 4.73 -2.44
CA ILE A 28 -4.87 4.24 -2.28
C ILE A 28 -3.90 5.14 -3.06
N GLU A 29 -2.69 5.31 -2.54
CA GLU A 29 -1.62 6.08 -3.19
C GLU A 29 -0.35 5.24 -3.33
N THR A 30 0.36 5.40 -4.46
CA THR A 30 1.68 4.80 -4.65
C THR A 30 2.70 5.55 -3.80
N VAL A 31 3.44 4.82 -2.97
CA VAL A 31 4.50 5.35 -2.12
C VAL A 31 5.86 5.23 -2.79
N GLU A 32 6.16 4.04 -3.32
CA GLU A 32 7.46 3.71 -3.90
C GLU A 32 7.30 2.59 -4.95
N GLU A 33 8.11 2.62 -6.01
CA GLU A 33 8.09 1.63 -7.09
C GLU A 33 9.42 0.88 -7.16
N PHE A 34 9.33 -0.40 -7.54
CA PHE A 34 10.44 -1.34 -7.61
C PHE A 34 10.36 -2.18 -8.88
N ASP A 35 11.52 -2.61 -9.37
CA ASP A 35 11.59 -3.52 -10.51
C ASP A 35 11.35 -4.99 -10.11
N SER A 36 11.48 -5.31 -8.83
CA SER A 36 11.31 -6.67 -8.27
C SER A 36 10.30 -6.71 -7.12
N TYR A 37 9.47 -7.75 -7.11
CA TYR A 37 8.53 -8.03 -6.02
C TYR A 37 9.25 -8.26 -4.68
N GLU A 38 10.39 -8.97 -4.70
CA GLU A 38 11.17 -9.24 -3.49
C GLU A 38 11.72 -7.95 -2.86
N GLU A 39 12.12 -6.98 -3.70
CA GLU A 39 12.58 -5.67 -3.23
C GLU A 39 11.44 -4.85 -2.63
N ALA A 40 10.26 -4.87 -3.27
CA ALA A 40 9.08 -4.19 -2.77
C ALA A 40 8.59 -4.77 -1.42
N VAL A 41 8.51 -6.10 -1.28
CA VAL A 41 8.13 -6.76 -0.03
C VAL A 41 9.12 -6.43 1.07
N LYS A 42 10.42 -6.59 0.81
CA LYS A 42 11.44 -6.30 1.81
C LYS A 42 11.42 -4.82 2.23
N ALA A 43 11.27 -3.90 1.27
CA ALA A 43 11.15 -2.48 1.59
C ALA A 43 9.87 -2.17 2.37
N CYS A 44 8.76 -2.85 2.09
CA CYS A 44 7.53 -2.76 2.86
C CYS A 44 7.76 -3.21 4.31
N GLU A 45 8.29 -4.41 4.52
CA GLU A 45 8.55 -4.97 5.85
C GLU A 45 9.57 -4.14 6.65
N ASP A 46 10.63 -3.65 6.00
CA ASP A 46 11.70 -2.90 6.68
C ASP A 46 11.30 -1.45 7.02
N ARG A 47 10.47 -0.80 6.19
CA ARG A 47 10.18 0.66 6.28
C ARG A 47 8.74 0.99 6.66
N TYR A 48 7.79 0.09 6.40
CA TYR A 48 6.35 0.33 6.51
C TYR A 48 5.69 -0.80 7.31
N ALA A 49 5.78 -0.72 8.63
CA ALA A 49 5.39 -1.80 9.55
C ALA A 49 3.89 -1.87 9.89
N ASP A 50 3.04 -1.08 9.23
CA ASP A 50 1.60 -1.05 9.47
C ASP A 50 0.86 -1.75 8.32
N ASP A 51 0.50 -3.01 8.54
CA ASP A 51 -0.18 -3.89 7.58
C ASP A 51 -1.65 -3.54 7.36
N GLN A 52 -2.21 -2.64 8.18
CA GLN A 52 -3.53 -2.06 7.95
C GLN A 52 -3.45 -0.86 7.01
N VAL A 53 -2.26 -0.28 6.84
CA VAL A 53 -2.06 0.96 6.10
C VAL A 53 -1.27 0.76 4.81
N TYR A 54 -0.30 -0.16 4.79
CA TYR A 54 0.63 -0.37 3.68
C TYR A 54 0.52 -1.78 3.09
N GLY A 55 0.69 -1.87 1.77
CA GLY A 55 0.67 -3.13 1.02
C GLY A 55 1.58 -3.10 -0.21
N VAL A 56 1.77 -4.26 -0.84
CA VAL A 56 2.58 -4.43 -2.06
C VAL A 56 1.73 -4.98 -3.20
N GLU A 57 1.83 -4.36 -4.37
CA GLU A 57 1.17 -4.76 -5.63
C GLU A 57 2.22 -5.03 -6.73
#